data_AF-A0A256YW11-F1
#
_entry.id   AF-A0A256YW11-F1
#
_cell.length_a   1.000
_cell.length_b   1.000
_cell.length_c   1.000
_cell.angle_alpha   90.00
_cell.angle_beta   90.00
_cell.angle_gamma   90.00
#
_symmetry.space_group_name_H-M   'P 1'
#
loop_
_entity.id
_entity.type
_entity.pdbx_description
1 polymer ?
#
loop_
_entity_poly.entity_id
_entity_poly.type
_entity_poly.pdbx_seq_one_letter_code
_entity_poly.pdbx_strand_id
1 'polypeptide(L)'
;MERERRPIITLIGPGQAKLGMRFLHKGGTPKCEGCQYRRVCIENLEPGRIYKIVGVREKTLFCEAYGMEMVVVEVTESEVVQKPGMHGR
;
A
#
# COMPACT_ATOMS: atom_id res chain seq x y z
N MET A 1 -9.02 -26.74 2.59
CA MET A 1 -8.13 -25.90 1.76
C MET A 1 -8.09 -24.53 2.39
N GLU A 2 -7.16 -24.35 3.33
CA GLU A 2 -6.89 -23.03 3.91
C GLU A 2 -6.48 -22.11 2.77
N ARG A 3 -7.23 -21.02 2.58
CA ARG A 3 -6.88 -19.99 1.61
C ARG A 3 -5.57 -19.39 2.10
N GLU A 4 -4.44 -19.91 1.62
CA GLU A 4 -3.14 -19.25 1.76
C GLU A 4 -3.33 -17.81 1.27
N ARG A 5 -3.38 -16.88 2.22
CA ARG A 5 -3.53 -15.45 1.94
C ARG A 5 -2.25 -15.02 1.25
N ARG A 6 -2.22 -15.13 -0.08
CA ARG A 6 -1.08 -14.70 -0.89
C ARG A 6 -0.83 -13.23 -0.58
N PRO A 7 0.43 -12.86 -0.26
CA PRO A 7 0.75 -11.47 -0.01
C PRO A 7 0.47 -10.65 -1.27
N ILE A 8 -0.15 -9.50 -1.08
CA ILE A 8 -0.44 -8.54 -2.14
C ILE A 8 0.84 -7.75 -2.39
N ILE A 9 1.22 -7.60 -3.66
CA ILE A 9 2.36 -6.78 -4.04
C ILE A 9 1.88 -5.36 -4.25
N THR A 10 2.54 -4.40 -3.59
CA THR A 10 2.25 -2.97 -3.72
C THR A 10 3.55 -2.15 -3.64
N LEU A 11 3.43 -0.85 -3.87
CA LEU A 11 4.53 0.11 -3.87
C LEU A 11 4.31 1.11 -2.74
N ILE A 12 5.34 1.32 -1.93
CA ILE A 12 5.28 2.27 -0.81
C ILE A 12 6.54 3.13 -0.79
N GLY A 13 6.44 4.33 -0.22
CA GLY A 13 7.61 5.19 -0.06
C GLY A 13 8.69 4.52 0.80
N PRO A 14 9.99 4.74 0.50
CA PRO A 14 11.11 4.12 1.22
C PRO A 14 11.09 4.37 2.73
N GLY A 15 10.55 5.51 3.17
CA GLY A 15 10.39 5.81 4.60
C GLY A 15 9.44 4.85 5.34
N GLN A 16 8.48 4.26 4.62
CA GLN A 16 7.49 3.32 5.16
C GLN A 16 7.76 1.86 4.76
N ALA A 17 8.71 1.61 3.85
CA ALA A 17 9.06 0.29 3.32
C ALA A 17 9.85 -0.55 4.34
N LYS A 18 9.26 -0.81 5.50
CA LYS A 18 9.87 -1.58 6.59
C LYS A 18 8.98 -2.76 6.97
N LEU A 19 9.60 -3.91 7.19
CA LEU A 19 8.92 -5.10 7.67
C LEU A 19 8.15 -4.82 8.97
N GLY A 20 6.91 -5.31 9.02
CA GLY A 20 6.03 -5.13 10.17
C GLY A 20 5.30 -3.79 10.22
N MET A 21 5.66 -2.80 9.38
CA MET A 21 4.91 -1.55 9.30
C MET A 21 3.50 -1.79 8.75
N ARG A 22 2.56 -0.98 9.24
CA ARG A 22 1.18 -0.96 8.81
C ARG A 22 0.85 0.40 8.23
N PHE A 23 0.12 0.43 7.14
CA PHE A 23 -0.33 1.68 6.54
C PHE A 23 -1.79 1.54 6.11
N LEU A 24 -2.50 2.67 6.17
CA LEU A 24 -3.84 2.79 5.63
C LEU A 24 -3.74 3.11 4.15
N HIS A 25 -4.29 2.23 3.30
CA HIS A 25 -4.45 2.55 1.90
C HIS A 25 -5.62 3.53 1.76
N LYS A 26 -5.35 4.78 1.35
CA LYS A 26 -6.39 5.80 1.14
C LYS A 26 -6.98 5.81 -0.26
N GLY A 27 -6.47 4.97 -1.17
CA GLY A 27 -6.79 5.01 -2.59
C GLY A 27 -5.75 5.75 -3.44
N GLY A 28 -6.05 5.88 -4.72
CA GLY A 28 -5.20 6.58 -5.69
C GLY A 28 -5.44 8.08 -5.75
N THR A 29 -4.50 8.78 -6.38
CA THR A 29 -4.64 10.21 -6.71
C THR A 29 -4.96 10.37 -8.21
N PRO A 30 -5.45 11.54 -8.67
CA PRO A 30 -5.70 11.78 -10.10
C PRO A 30 -4.44 11.59 -10.96
N LYS A 31 -3.27 11.90 -10.40
CA LYS A 31 -1.98 11.66 -11.07
C LYS A 31 -1.69 10.19 -11.37
N CYS A 32 -2.40 9.25 -10.72
CA CYS A 32 -2.28 7.82 -10.98
C CYS A 32 -3.15 7.35 -12.16
N GLU A 33 -4.00 8.19 -12.77
CA GLU A 33 -4.87 7.79 -13.89
C GLU A 33 -4.08 7.33 -15.13
N GLY A 34 -2.94 7.94 -15.43
CA GLY A 34 -2.05 7.54 -16.51
C GLY A 34 -0.93 6.56 -16.12
N CYS A 35 -0.91 6.07 -14.88
CA CYS A 35 0.24 5.31 -14.38
C CYS A 35 0.14 3.82 -14.71
N GLN A 36 1.18 3.26 -15.33
CA GLN A 36 1.29 1.81 -15.60
C GLN A 36 1.21 0.93 -14.34
N TYR A 37 1.58 1.49 -13.17
CA TYR A 37 1.55 0.79 -11.88
C TYR A 37 0.27 1.02 -11.08
N ARG A 38 -0.72 1.74 -11.63
CA ARG A 38 -2.01 2.01 -10.95
C ARG A 38 -2.66 0.73 -10.47
N ARG A 39 -2.62 -0.34 -11.28
CA ARG A 39 -3.23 -1.62 -10.94
C ARG A 39 -2.61 -2.25 -9.68
N VAL A 40 -1.28 -2.17 -9.53
CA VAL A 40 -0.57 -2.75 -8.38
C VAL A 40 -0.53 -1.81 -7.16
N CYS A 41 -0.48 -0.50 -7.38
CA CYS A 41 -0.52 0.50 -6.32
C CYS A 41 -1.93 0.66 -5.71
N ILE A 42 -2.95 0.67 -6.56
CA ILE A 42 -4.31 1.09 -6.22
C ILE A 42 -5.29 -0.07 -6.38
N GLU A 43 -5.41 -0.68 -7.56
CA GLU A 43 -6.49 -1.66 -7.78
C GLU A 43 -6.33 -2.97 -6.99
N ASN A 44 -5.09 -3.34 -6.67
CA ASN A 44 -4.79 -4.49 -5.82
C ASN A 44 -5.09 -4.26 -4.33
N LEU A 45 -5.32 -3.00 -3.92
CA LEU A 45 -5.57 -2.63 -2.53
C LEU A 45 -6.95 -1.99 -2.40
N GLU A 46 -7.65 -2.30 -1.32
CA GLU A 46 -8.93 -1.68 -1.02
C GLU A 46 -8.72 -0.36 -0.25
N PRO A 47 -9.29 0.75 -0.71
CA PRO A 47 -9.23 2.02 0.01
C PRO A 47 -9.98 1.90 1.34
N GLY A 48 -9.41 2.48 2.39
CA GLY A 48 -9.92 2.39 3.75
C GLY A 48 -9.42 1.17 4.54
N ARG A 49 -8.64 0.27 3.92
CA ARG A 49 -8.05 -0.89 4.60
C ARG A 49 -6.61 -0.66 5.07
N ILE A 50 -6.27 -1.33 6.16
CA ILE A 50 -4.91 -1.35 6.69
C ILE A 50 -4.19 -2.59 6.20
N TYR A 51 -3.02 -2.36 5.61
CA TYR A 51 -2.15 -3.40 5.11
C TYR A 51 -0.89 -3.46 5.96
N LYS A 52 -0.44 -4.67 6.30
CA LYS A 52 0.82 -4.91 7.02
C LYS A 52 1.88 -5.40 6.04
N ILE A 53 3.04 -4.76 6.05
CA ILE A 53 4.21 -5.20 5.28
C ILE A 53 4.78 -6.47 5.90
N VAL A 54 4.81 -7.54 5.10
CA VAL A 54 5.37 -8.85 5.45
C VAL A 54 6.61 -9.19 4.63
N GLY A 55 6.87 -8.47 3.54
CA GLY A 55 8.08 -8.59 2.73
C GLY A 55 8.47 -7.24 2.15
N VAL A 56 9.77 -6.96 2.06
CA VAL A 56 10.30 -5.80 1.35
C VAL A 56 11.21 -6.33 0.25
N ARG A 57 10.95 -5.95 -1.00
CA ARG A 57 11.78 -6.36 -2.13
C ARG A 57 12.83 -5.28 -2.39
N GLU A 58 14.00 -5.69 -2.85
CA GLU A 58 15.10 -4.80 -3.26
C GLU A 58 14.86 -4.17 -4.65
N LYS A 59 13.59 -3.89 -4.99
CA LYS A 59 13.19 -3.29 -6.26
C LYS A 59 12.53 -1.95 -5.98
N THR A 60 13.10 -0.88 -6.53
CA THR A 60 12.50 0.45 -6.54
C THR A 60 11.87 0.75 -7.89
N LEU A 61 10.82 1.58 -7.89
CA LEU A 61 10.16 2.11 -9.07
C LEU A 61 9.93 3.60 -8.88
N PHE A 62 10.26 4.39 -9.90
CA PHE A 62 10.01 5.82 -9.85
C PHE A 62 8.51 6.13 -10.00
N CYS A 63 7.95 6.86 -9.04
CA CYS A 63 6.56 7.30 -9.08
C CYS A 63 6.48 8.77 -9.48
N GLU A 64 6.02 9.04 -10.69
CA GLU A 64 5.87 10.40 -11.22
C GLU A 64 4.86 11.25 -10.41
N ALA A 65 3.86 10.60 -9.80
CA ALA A 65 2.85 11.31 -9.00
C ALA A 65 3.44 12.00 -7.77
N TYR A 66 4.39 11.33 -7.10
CA TYR A 66 5.09 11.81 -5.91
C TYR A 66 6.48 12.36 -6.21
N GLY A 67 7.00 12.16 -7.42
CA GLY A 67 8.34 12.58 -7.82
C GLY A 67 9.46 11.88 -7.03
N MET A 68 9.24 10.64 -6.61
CA MET A 68 10.17 9.89 -5.77
C MET A 68 10.19 8.41 -6.12
N GLU A 69 11.28 7.73 -5.75
CA GLU A 69 11.36 6.27 -5.82
C GLU A 69 10.47 5.64 -4.75
N MET A 70 9.68 4.65 -5.16
CA MET A 70 8.86 3.79 -4.32
C MET A 70 9.48 2.40 -4.26
N VAL A 71 9.40 1.75 -3.12
CA VAL A 71 9.91 0.39 -2.90
C VAL A 71 8.79 -0.61 -3.08
N VAL A 72 9.06 -1.70 -3.80
CA VAL A 72 8.13 -2.82 -3.95
C VAL A 72 8.09 -3.61 -2.64
N VAL A 73 6.89 -3.76 -2.08
CA VAL A 73 6.67 -4.49 -0.83
C VAL A 73 5.53 -5.50 -0.97
N GLU A 74 5.59 -6.52 -0.13
CA GLU A 74 4.58 -7.55 0.02
C GLU A 74 3.80 -7.28 1.29
N VAL A 75 2.48 -7.21 1.16
CA VAL A 75 1.58 -6.84 2.23
C VAL A 75 0.47 -7.85 2.43
N THR A 76 -0.07 -7.92 3.65
CA THR A 76 -1.28 -8.68 3.94
C THR A 76 -2.35 -7.74 4.46
N GLU A 77 -3.61 -8.06 4.18
CA GLU A 77 -4.73 -7.40 4.87
C GLU A 77 -4.59 -7.61 6.38
N SER A 78 -4.84 -6.53 7.13
CA SER A 78 -4.84 -6.55 8.59
C SER A 78 -6.24 -6.23 9.09
N GLU A 79 -6.72 -7.02 10.06
CA GLU A 79 -8.06 -6.93 10.65
C GLU A 79 -8.25 -5.69 11.56
N VAL A 80 -7.34 -4.73 11.48
CA VAL A 80 -7.41 -3.51 12.30
C VAL A 80 -8.56 -2.65 11.80
N VAL A 81 -9.67 -2.71 12.55
CA VAL A 81 -10.81 -1.81 12.43
C VAL A 81 -10.28 -0.39 12.66
N GLN A 82 -10.24 0.45 11.62
CA GLN A 82 -10.12 1.88 11.84
C GLN A 82 -11.38 2.32 12.61
N LYS A 83 -11.23 2.62 13.90
CA LYS A 83 -12.19 3.51 14.56
C LYS A 83 -12.00 4.88 13.90
N PRO A 84 -13.01 5.45 13.22
CA PRO A 84 -12.91 6.80 12.70
C PRO A 84 -12.69 7.73 13.89
N GLY A 85 -11.48 8.27 14.01
CA GLY A 85 -11.18 9.27 15.02
C GLY A 85 -11.98 10.53 14.70
N MET A 86 -13.00 10.78 15.53
CA MET A 86 -13.73 12.05 15.63
C MET A 86 -12.75 13.22 15.53
N HIS A 87 -12.75 13.93 14.41
CA HIS A 87 -12.30 15.31 14.39
C HIS A 87 -13.44 16.14 15.00
N GLY A 88 -13.36 16.31 16.31
CA GLY A 88 -14.19 17.24 17.07
C GLY A 88 -13.34 18.34 17.66
N ARG A 89 -13.15 19.43 16.90
CA ARG A 89 -13.25 20.81 17.41
C ARG A 89 -13.29 21.81 16.27
#